data_AF-A0A4Q3IUM3-F1
#
_entry.id   AF-A0A4Q3IUM3-F1
#
_cell.length_a   1.000
_cell.length_b   1.000
_cell.length_c   1.000
_cell.angle_alpha   90.00
_cell.angle_beta   90.00
_cell.angle_gamma   90.00
#
_symmetry.space_group_name_H-M   'P 1'
#
loop_
_entity.id
_entity.type
_entity.pdbx_description
1 polymer ?
#
loop_
_entity_poly.entity_id
_entity_poly.type
_entity_poly.pdbx_seq_one_letter_code
_entity_poly.pdbx_strand_id
1 'polypeptide(L)'
;DKIEAKAMPKFRNHDLINTIGRVTGETATLFVYDAETEDFVRKSTTILDADGNPILDTPLDRNDPAYAAVKAGGTYQGEASALGTDYYAIYKPIVNLNGEPIGVIYVGIPKVEIDSVASEGLKVLGLVGIAALILIGAIAYLTSRLLTRPIPRLSASMQRLADGELGTDIPYTSLRNELGAMARSLEVFRDSARKVEEMTETERVALAERRGERSRMMQELQRSFGDVVDAALEGDFSHRITATFADEELNRLAASVNALVGRVDDIIGSTGAALAALADTDLTHRMDTSFGGALGQLGRDTNQVAERLGEVVVALKQSSTSLKVATQEILSGANDLSERTTRQAATIEETSAAMTQLAGTVRVNAEKAEDARLVAAEVSRTAEEGGAVMEQANLAMERITASSGKISNIIGLIDDIAFQTNLLALNASVEAARAGDAGKGFAVVAVEVR
;
A
#
# COMPACT_ATOMS: atom_id res chain seq x y z
N ASP A 1 -25.84 26.13 44.90
CA ASP A 1 -27.15 26.67 45.33
C ASP A 1 -27.28 26.95 46.82
N LYS A 2 -26.33 27.66 47.42
CA LYS A 2 -26.43 28.17 48.80
C LYS A 2 -25.62 29.45 48.90
N ILE A 3 -25.94 30.30 49.87
CA ILE A 3 -25.23 31.55 50.13
C ILE A 3 -24.30 31.30 51.32
N GLU A 4 -23.02 31.66 51.20
CA GLU A 4 -22.05 31.44 52.28
C GLU A 4 -21.75 32.77 52.98
N ALA A 5 -21.88 32.80 54.30
CA ALA A 5 -21.57 33.97 55.11
C ALA A 5 -20.93 33.56 56.44
N LYS A 6 -19.89 34.27 56.89
CA LYS A 6 -19.14 33.91 58.11
C LYS A 6 -20.00 33.95 59.38
N ALA A 7 -20.93 34.89 59.44
CA ALA A 7 -21.96 35.02 60.47
C ALA A 7 -23.12 35.85 59.92
N MET A 8 -24.31 35.75 60.51
CA MET A 8 -25.43 36.58 60.09
C MET A 8 -25.17 38.07 60.41
N PRO A 9 -25.46 38.99 59.46
CA PRO A 9 -25.27 40.42 59.69
C PRO A 9 -26.24 40.93 60.76
N LYS A 10 -25.84 41.95 61.52
CA LYS A 10 -26.75 42.63 62.46
C LYS A 10 -27.74 43.49 61.68
N PHE A 11 -29.04 43.19 61.81
CA PHE A 11 -30.11 43.95 61.18
C PHE A 11 -30.33 45.28 61.92
N ARG A 12 -29.69 46.36 61.44
CA ARG A 12 -29.94 47.72 61.95
C ARG A 12 -31.12 48.41 61.25
N ASN A 13 -31.42 47.99 60.01
CA ASN A 13 -32.53 48.46 59.18
C ASN A 13 -32.95 47.35 58.18
N HIS A 14 -34.06 47.57 57.46
CA HIS A 14 -34.63 46.61 56.50
C HIS A 14 -34.41 46.99 55.03
N ASP A 15 -33.58 48.01 54.77
CA ASP A 15 -33.43 48.66 53.45
C ASP A 15 -33.03 47.70 52.33
N LEU A 16 -32.22 46.68 52.64
CA LEU A 16 -31.77 45.69 51.67
C LEU A 16 -32.95 44.89 51.08
N ILE A 17 -33.78 44.32 51.95
CA ILE A 17 -34.92 43.47 51.54
C ILE A 17 -36.00 44.35 50.89
N ASN A 18 -36.24 45.54 51.44
CA ASN A 18 -37.18 46.51 50.84
C ASN A 18 -36.74 46.99 49.45
N THR A 19 -35.43 47.14 49.22
CA THR A 19 -34.91 47.50 47.89
C THR A 19 -35.10 46.37 46.90
N ILE A 20 -34.86 45.12 47.31
CA ILE A 20 -35.11 43.96 46.46
C ILE A 20 -36.58 43.90 46.06
N GLY A 21 -37.51 44.03 47.01
CA GLY A 21 -38.94 44.00 46.69
C GLY A 21 -39.37 45.15 45.79
N ARG A 22 -38.83 46.36 45.97
CA ARG A 22 -39.15 47.50 45.09
C ARG A 22 -38.59 47.37 43.67
N VAL A 23 -37.39 46.80 43.52
CA VAL A 23 -36.75 46.63 42.20
C VAL A 23 -37.37 45.47 41.43
N THR A 24 -37.65 44.36 42.12
CA THR A 24 -38.17 43.15 41.49
C THR A 24 -39.69 43.15 41.37
N GLY A 25 -40.38 43.93 42.22
CA GLY A 25 -41.83 43.84 42.39
C GLY A 25 -42.26 42.60 43.19
N GLU A 26 -41.32 41.77 43.64
CA GLU A 26 -41.60 40.48 44.28
C GLU A 26 -41.49 40.58 45.81
N THR A 27 -42.03 39.58 46.49
CA THR A 27 -41.97 39.52 47.95
C THR A 27 -40.67 38.86 48.39
N ALA A 28 -39.85 39.54 49.20
CA ALA A 28 -38.59 39.01 49.71
C ALA A 28 -38.56 38.97 51.24
N THR A 29 -37.95 37.92 51.80
CA THR A 29 -37.80 37.75 53.25
C THR A 29 -36.47 37.11 53.59
N LEU A 30 -35.89 37.51 54.71
CA LEU A 30 -34.68 36.95 55.28
C LEU A 30 -34.97 36.44 56.69
N PHE A 31 -34.71 35.15 56.88
CA PHE A 31 -34.82 34.47 58.16
C PHE A 31 -33.43 34.16 58.72
N VAL A 32 -33.33 34.17 60.04
CA VAL A 32 -32.11 33.81 60.80
C VAL A 32 -32.39 32.52 61.55
N TYR A 33 -31.43 31.59 61.52
CA TYR A 33 -31.53 30.37 62.29
C TYR A 33 -31.29 30.66 63.78
N ASP A 34 -32.26 30.30 64.60
CA ASP A 34 -32.19 30.36 66.06
C ASP A 34 -31.91 28.96 66.61
N ALA A 35 -30.74 28.79 67.21
CA ALA A 35 -30.25 27.50 67.70
C ALA A 35 -31.00 27.01 68.96
N GLU A 36 -31.69 27.89 69.71
CA GLU A 36 -32.43 27.47 70.91
C GLU A 36 -33.79 26.84 70.55
N THR A 37 -34.43 27.35 69.50
CA THR A 37 -35.75 26.87 69.04
C THR A 37 -35.66 25.91 67.85
N GLU A 38 -34.43 25.73 67.33
CA GLU A 38 -34.10 25.02 66.08
C GLU A 38 -34.93 25.48 64.88
N ASP A 39 -35.18 26.78 64.78
CA ASP A 39 -36.11 27.35 63.79
C ASP A 39 -35.54 28.55 63.03
N PHE A 40 -36.12 28.83 61.86
CA PHE A 40 -35.76 30.00 61.06
C PHE A 40 -36.72 31.14 61.39
N VAL A 41 -36.25 32.16 62.09
CA VAL A 41 -37.05 33.29 62.55
C VAL A 41 -36.92 34.45 61.57
N ARG A 42 -38.05 35.00 61.14
CA ARG A 42 -38.12 36.12 60.19
C ARG A 42 -37.54 37.39 60.81
N LYS A 43 -36.45 37.91 60.25
CA LYS A 43 -35.79 39.13 60.76
C LYS A 43 -35.89 40.32 59.84
N SER A 44 -36.18 40.12 58.56
CA SER A 44 -36.43 41.20 57.63
C SER A 44 -37.34 40.72 56.52
N THR A 45 -38.37 41.47 56.15
CA THR A 45 -39.34 41.06 55.13
C THR A 45 -39.91 42.28 54.42
N THR A 46 -40.34 42.08 53.17
CA THR A 46 -41.21 43.01 52.46
C THR A 46 -42.69 42.71 52.68
N ILE A 47 -43.04 41.64 53.41
CA ILE A 47 -44.43 41.33 53.77
C ILE A 47 -44.84 42.22 54.92
N LEU A 48 -45.85 43.06 54.67
CA LEU A 48 -46.39 44.00 55.64
C LEU A 48 -47.68 43.44 56.26
N ASP A 49 -47.95 43.81 57.51
CA ASP A 49 -49.24 43.61 58.14
C ASP A 49 -50.30 44.58 57.62
N ALA A 50 -51.52 44.46 58.13
CA ALA A 50 -52.64 45.31 57.74
C ALA A 50 -52.42 46.81 58.07
N ASP A 51 -51.52 47.12 59.01
CA ASP A 51 -51.18 48.48 59.41
C ASP A 51 -49.94 49.02 58.65
N GLY A 52 -49.36 48.23 57.75
CA GLY A 52 -48.24 48.60 56.89
C GLY A 52 -46.86 48.40 57.50
N ASN A 53 -46.74 47.69 58.62
CA ASN A 53 -45.46 47.39 59.26
C ASN A 53 -44.93 46.01 58.85
N PRO A 54 -43.59 45.81 58.74
CA PRO A 54 -43.04 44.50 58.40
C PRO A 54 -43.37 43.45 59.47
N ILE A 55 -43.82 42.28 59.05
CA ILE A 55 -44.10 41.17 59.97
C ILE A 55 -42.78 40.51 60.36
N LEU A 56 -42.32 40.72 61.59
CA LEU A 56 -41.03 40.22 62.09
C LEU A 56 -41.23 39.18 63.20
N ASP A 57 -40.14 38.50 63.56
CA ASP A 57 -40.03 37.56 64.67
C ASP A 57 -41.02 36.38 64.65
N THR A 58 -41.44 36.01 63.44
CA THR A 58 -42.30 34.85 63.17
C THR A 58 -41.47 33.70 62.60
N PRO A 59 -41.66 32.46 63.07
CA PRO A 59 -40.92 31.32 62.53
C PRO A 59 -41.40 30.99 61.11
N LEU A 60 -40.51 30.38 60.32
CA LEU A 60 -40.90 29.73 59.08
C LEU A 60 -41.80 28.53 59.41
N ASP A 61 -42.94 28.42 58.74
CA ASP A 61 -43.88 27.33 59.01
C ASP A 61 -43.20 25.98 58.72
N ARG A 62 -43.20 25.08 59.73
CA ARG A 62 -42.57 23.76 59.63
C ARG A 62 -43.31 22.83 58.68
N ASN A 63 -44.59 23.09 58.44
CA ASN A 63 -45.40 22.35 57.48
C ASN A 63 -45.21 22.87 56.05
N ASP A 64 -44.53 24.02 55.87
CA ASP A 64 -44.20 24.50 54.53
C ASP A 64 -43.21 23.52 53.88
N PRO A 65 -43.46 23.08 52.63
CA PRO A 65 -42.57 22.15 51.92
C PRO A 65 -41.13 22.63 51.84
N ALA A 66 -40.89 23.95 51.89
CA ALA A 66 -39.55 24.53 51.87
C ALA A 66 -38.75 24.24 53.15
N TYR A 67 -39.40 24.05 54.30
CA TYR A 67 -38.75 24.00 55.61
C TYR A 67 -37.71 22.88 55.72
N ALA A 68 -38.11 21.65 55.36
CA ALA A 68 -37.22 20.49 55.43
C ALA A 68 -36.01 20.62 54.50
N ALA A 69 -36.22 21.18 53.31
CA ALA A 69 -35.17 21.39 52.31
C ALA A 69 -34.12 22.41 52.78
N VAL A 70 -34.57 23.52 53.38
CA VAL A 70 -33.66 24.58 53.82
C VAL A 70 -32.94 24.23 55.12
N LYS A 71 -33.57 23.47 56.03
CA LYS A 71 -32.92 22.92 57.24
C LYS A 71 -31.77 21.96 56.89
N ALA A 72 -31.92 21.19 55.81
CA ALA A 72 -30.85 20.34 55.28
C ALA A 72 -29.76 21.11 54.50
N GLY A 73 -29.86 22.44 54.39
CA GLY A 73 -28.92 23.28 53.65
C GLY A 73 -29.12 23.29 52.13
N GLY A 74 -30.25 22.80 51.63
CA GLY A 74 -30.64 22.81 50.21
C GLY A 74 -31.55 23.99 49.82
N THR A 75 -31.54 24.36 48.54
CA THR A 75 -32.50 25.35 47.98
C THR A 75 -33.83 24.66 47.66
N TYR A 76 -34.95 25.29 48.04
CA TYR A 76 -36.30 24.90 47.61
C TYR A 76 -36.82 25.86 46.54
N GLN A 77 -37.46 25.33 45.51
CA GLN A 77 -38.16 26.10 44.49
C GLN A 77 -39.48 25.41 44.19
N GLY A 78 -40.60 26.11 44.38
CA GLY A 78 -41.92 25.53 44.19
C GLY A 78 -43.01 26.37 44.84
N GLU A 79 -44.17 25.76 45.04
CA GLU A 79 -45.26 26.40 45.77
C GLU A 79 -44.94 26.43 47.26
N ALA A 80 -45.11 27.60 47.88
CA ALA A 80 -44.95 27.79 49.31
C ALA A 80 -45.99 28.79 49.81
N SER A 81 -46.38 28.66 51.07
CA SER A 81 -47.36 29.56 51.68
C SER A 81 -46.68 30.43 52.71
N ALA A 82 -46.67 31.73 52.46
CA ALA A 82 -46.15 32.71 53.40
C ALA A 82 -47.32 33.46 54.03
N LEU A 83 -47.53 33.23 55.34
CA LEU A 83 -48.57 33.91 56.13
C LEU A 83 -49.99 33.75 55.56
N GLY A 84 -50.29 32.58 55.00
CA GLY A 84 -51.62 32.24 54.47
C GLY A 84 -51.90 32.74 53.05
N THR A 85 -50.90 33.31 52.37
CA THR A 85 -50.96 33.60 50.94
C THR A 85 -50.02 32.67 50.20
N ASP A 86 -50.49 32.09 49.09
CA ASP A 86 -49.72 31.14 48.31
C ASP A 86 -48.87 31.84 47.25
N TYR A 87 -47.58 31.50 47.24
CA TYR A 87 -46.58 32.04 46.33
C TYR A 87 -45.93 30.91 45.53
N TYR A 88 -45.51 31.22 44.31
CA TYR A 88 -44.40 30.50 43.71
C TYR A 88 -43.11 31.12 44.22
N ALA A 89 -42.36 30.34 44.99
CA ALA A 89 -41.26 30.86 45.78
C ALA A 89 -39.98 30.04 45.65
N ILE A 90 -38.88 30.72 45.92
CA ILE A 90 -37.55 30.14 46.04
C ILE A 90 -37.01 30.47 47.43
N TYR A 91 -36.62 29.44 48.17
CA TYR A 91 -35.92 29.56 49.44
C TYR A 91 -34.48 29.07 49.28
N LYS A 92 -33.51 29.94 49.53
CA LYS A 92 -32.08 29.63 49.40
C LYS A 92 -31.39 29.79 50.77
N PRO A 93 -30.77 28.73 51.32
CA PRO A 93 -30.18 28.77 52.64
C PRO A 93 -28.87 29.58 52.64
N ILE A 94 -28.64 30.25 53.76
CA ILE A 94 -27.38 30.89 54.11
C ILE A 94 -26.67 29.98 55.11
N VAL A 95 -25.46 29.54 54.77
CA VAL A 95 -24.64 28.65 55.62
C VAL A 95 -23.36 29.34 56.09
N ASN A 96 -22.81 28.91 57.22
CA ASN A 96 -21.49 29.32 57.68
C ASN A 96 -20.36 28.62 56.88
N LEU A 97 -19.11 28.99 57.15
CA LEU A 97 -17.94 28.39 56.49
C LEU A 97 -17.75 26.90 56.80
N ASN A 98 -18.46 26.36 57.80
CA ASN A 98 -18.46 24.94 58.15
C ASN A 98 -19.65 24.19 57.49
N GLY A 99 -20.51 24.90 56.76
CA GLY A 99 -21.66 24.33 56.06
C GLY A 99 -22.95 24.23 56.88
N GLU A 100 -23.00 24.76 58.10
CA GLU A 100 -24.20 24.76 58.94
C GLU A 100 -25.14 25.93 58.57
N PRO A 101 -26.46 25.73 58.54
CA PRO A 101 -27.41 26.78 58.21
C PRO A 101 -27.46 27.84 59.30
N ILE A 102 -27.27 29.11 58.89
CA ILE A 102 -27.36 30.29 59.76
C ILE A 102 -28.53 31.21 59.37
N GLY A 103 -29.16 30.99 58.21
CA GLY A 103 -30.35 31.73 57.77
C GLY A 103 -30.90 31.21 56.46
N VAL A 104 -31.97 31.84 55.95
CA VAL A 104 -32.53 31.53 54.62
C VAL A 104 -33.11 32.78 53.99
N ILE A 105 -32.89 32.95 52.68
CA ILE A 105 -33.52 34.00 51.88
C ILE A 105 -34.67 33.39 51.10
N TYR A 106 -35.83 34.02 51.22
CA TYR A 106 -37.05 33.75 50.49
C TYR A 106 -37.29 34.87 49.48
N VAL A 107 -37.65 34.50 48.24
CA VAL A 107 -38.29 35.40 47.28
C VAL A 107 -39.47 34.67 46.65
N GLY A 108 -40.62 35.32 46.52
CA GLY A 108 -41.81 34.72 45.94
C GLY A 108 -42.75 35.71 45.25
N ILE A 109 -43.47 35.20 44.25
CA ILE A 109 -44.50 35.90 43.48
C ILE A 109 -45.88 35.31 43.83
N PRO A 110 -46.91 36.12 44.15
CA PRO A 110 -48.24 35.60 44.46
C PRO A 110 -48.81 34.77 43.32
N LYS A 111 -49.33 33.56 43.60
CA LYS A 111 -49.90 32.68 42.55
C LYS A 111 -51.06 33.35 41.81
N VAL A 112 -51.86 34.14 42.52
CA VAL A 112 -53.04 34.82 41.95
C VAL A 112 -52.69 35.76 40.78
N GLU A 113 -51.51 36.40 40.81
CA GLU A 113 -51.07 37.27 39.72
C GLU A 113 -50.78 36.46 38.46
N ILE A 114 -50.10 35.31 38.60
CA ILE A 114 -49.81 34.42 37.48
C ILE A 114 -51.08 33.75 36.93
N ASP A 115 -51.94 33.26 37.82
CA ASP A 115 -53.15 32.54 37.43
C ASP A 115 -54.19 33.46 36.74
N SER A 116 -54.22 34.74 37.12
CA SER A 116 -55.10 35.73 36.47
C SER A 116 -54.75 35.92 34.99
N VAL A 117 -53.45 36.04 34.67
CA VAL A 117 -52.93 36.17 33.29
C VAL A 117 -53.25 34.92 32.47
N ALA A 118 -53.09 33.72 33.06
CA ALA A 118 -53.39 32.47 32.38
C ALA A 118 -54.89 32.32 32.05
N SER A 119 -55.77 32.73 32.97
CA SER A 119 -57.23 32.59 32.79
C SER A 119 -57.83 33.56 31.76
N GLU A 120 -57.27 34.76 31.61
CA GLU A 120 -57.69 35.71 30.57
C GLU A 120 -57.29 35.25 29.17
N GLY A 121 -56.08 34.70 29.01
CA GLY A 121 -55.61 34.16 27.73
C GLY A 121 -56.50 33.03 27.20
N LEU A 122 -57.01 32.17 28.10
CA LEU A 122 -57.86 31.03 27.72
C LEU A 122 -59.24 31.46 27.18
N LYS A 123 -59.80 32.56 27.70
CA LYS A 123 -61.11 33.09 27.24
C LYS A 123 -61.05 33.64 25.81
N VAL A 124 -59.95 34.32 25.46
CA VAL A 124 -59.75 34.86 24.10
C VAL A 124 -59.60 33.73 23.08
N LEU A 125 -58.84 32.67 23.43
CA LEU A 125 -58.71 31.47 22.60
C LEU A 125 -60.05 30.77 22.35
N GLY A 126 -60.90 30.67 23.38
CA GLY A 126 -62.23 30.07 23.26
C GLY A 126 -63.16 30.81 22.29
N LEU A 127 -63.18 32.15 22.33
CA LEU A 127 -63.99 32.98 21.42
C LEU A 127 -63.56 32.84 19.96
N VAL A 128 -62.25 32.82 19.69
CA VAL A 128 -61.71 32.61 18.35
C VAL A 128 -62.07 31.21 17.84
N GLY A 129 -62.01 30.18 18.70
CA GLY A 129 -62.40 28.81 18.36
C GLY A 129 -63.87 28.68 17.94
N ILE A 130 -64.79 29.33 18.67
CA ILE A 130 -66.22 29.32 18.35
C ILE A 130 -66.50 30.04 17.01
N ALA A 131 -65.85 31.19 16.77
CA ALA A 131 -65.99 31.91 15.51
C ALA A 131 -65.51 31.07 14.30
N ALA A 132 -64.40 30.35 14.46
CA ALA A 132 -63.87 29.45 13.43
C ALA A 132 -64.84 28.28 13.12
N LEU A 133 -65.46 27.69 14.15
CA LEU A 133 -66.43 26.60 13.96
C LEU A 133 -67.69 27.05 13.20
N ILE A 134 -68.20 28.25 13.50
CA ILE A 134 -69.36 28.81 12.79
C ILE A 134 -68.99 29.07 11.31
N LEU A 135 -67.79 29.59 11.05
CA LEU A 135 -67.31 29.85 9.69
C LEU A 135 -67.14 28.55 8.89
N ILE A 136 -66.53 27.52 9.49
CA ILE A 136 -66.38 26.20 8.87
C ILE A 136 -67.75 25.57 8.60
N GLY A 137 -68.69 25.66 9.56
CA GLY A 137 -70.06 25.18 9.38
C GLY A 137 -70.81 25.89 8.24
N ALA A 138 -70.66 27.21 8.13
CA ALA A 138 -71.25 27.99 7.04
C ALA A 138 -70.65 27.64 5.67
N ILE A 139 -69.33 27.46 5.59
CA ILE A 139 -68.64 27.03 4.38
C ILE A 139 -69.05 25.61 3.98
N ALA A 140 -69.15 24.69 4.94
CA ALA A 140 -69.59 23.31 4.72
C ALA A 140 -71.05 23.24 4.21
N TYR A 141 -71.94 24.08 4.76
CA TYR A 141 -73.32 24.16 4.30
C TYR A 141 -73.42 24.73 2.87
N LEU A 142 -72.65 25.77 2.56
CA LEU A 142 -72.57 26.34 1.21
C LEU A 142 -72.01 25.35 0.19
N THR A 143 -70.91 24.68 0.50
CA THR A 143 -70.30 23.65 -0.38
C THR A 143 -71.21 22.44 -0.57
N SER A 144 -71.89 21.97 0.48
CA SER A 144 -72.89 20.89 0.35
C SER A 144 -74.04 21.30 -0.58
N ARG A 145 -74.50 22.57 -0.54
CA ARG A 145 -75.54 23.04 -1.47
C ARG A 145 -75.05 23.19 -2.91
N LEU A 146 -73.77 23.53 -3.10
CA LEU A 146 -73.14 23.74 -4.41
C LEU A 146 -72.70 22.44 -5.10
N LEU A 147 -72.29 21.42 -4.34
CA LEU A 147 -71.78 20.14 -4.86
C LEU A 147 -72.84 19.03 -4.83
N THR A 148 -73.60 18.90 -3.75
CA THR A 148 -74.47 17.74 -3.51
C THR A 148 -75.81 17.84 -4.23
N ARG A 149 -76.30 19.04 -4.57
CA ARG A 149 -77.56 19.21 -5.31
C ARG A 149 -77.46 18.96 -6.83
N PRO A 150 -76.39 19.38 -7.53
CA PRO A 150 -76.27 19.13 -8.96
C PRO A 150 -75.98 17.67 -9.32
N ILE A 151 -75.21 16.94 -8.50
CA ILE A 151 -74.78 15.56 -8.80
C ILE A 151 -75.97 14.60 -9.05
N PRO A 152 -77.00 14.50 -8.19
CA PRO A 152 -78.13 13.61 -8.43
C PRO A 152 -78.93 13.99 -9.68
N ARG A 153 -78.99 15.28 -10.01
CA ARG A 153 -79.69 15.77 -11.21
C ARG A 153 -78.91 15.48 -12.49
N LEU A 154 -77.59 15.67 -12.49
CA LEU A 154 -76.72 15.28 -13.60
C LEU A 154 -76.69 13.75 -13.77
N SER A 155 -76.69 13.00 -12.67
CA SER A 155 -76.83 11.55 -12.69
C SER A 155 -78.17 11.11 -13.28
N ALA A 156 -79.28 11.77 -12.91
CA ALA A 156 -80.58 11.50 -13.50
C ALA A 156 -80.63 11.86 -14.99
N SER A 157 -80.02 12.97 -15.42
CA SER A 157 -79.89 13.30 -16.84
C SER A 157 -79.07 12.25 -17.60
N MET A 158 -77.98 11.74 -17.02
CA MET A 158 -77.18 10.66 -17.61
C MET A 158 -77.97 9.35 -17.71
N GLN A 159 -78.75 9.00 -16.69
CA GLN A 159 -79.63 7.83 -16.72
C GLN A 159 -80.64 7.93 -17.87
N ARG A 160 -81.34 9.06 -17.99
CA ARG A 160 -82.31 9.31 -19.07
C ARG A 160 -81.67 9.29 -20.46
N LEU A 161 -80.43 9.79 -20.57
CA LEU A 161 -79.64 9.70 -21.79
C LEU A 161 -79.27 8.26 -22.16
N ALA A 162 -78.88 7.45 -21.17
CA ALA A 162 -78.59 6.04 -21.36
C ALA A 162 -79.85 5.23 -21.74
N ASP A 163 -81.02 5.65 -21.25
CA ASP A 163 -82.33 5.08 -21.59
C ASP A 163 -82.84 5.53 -22.98
N GLY A 164 -82.07 6.35 -23.72
CA GLY A 164 -82.39 6.77 -25.09
C GLY A 164 -83.22 8.06 -25.21
N GLU A 165 -83.49 8.76 -24.11
CA GLU A 165 -84.27 10.01 -24.11
C GLU A 165 -83.43 11.24 -24.47
N LEU A 166 -83.09 11.39 -25.75
CA LEU A 166 -82.21 12.45 -26.26
C LEU A 166 -82.83 13.87 -26.26
N GLY A 167 -84.11 14.00 -25.96
CA GLY A 167 -84.80 15.30 -25.83
C GLY A 167 -84.67 15.97 -24.45
N THR A 168 -83.91 15.36 -23.53
CA THR A 168 -83.80 15.84 -22.14
C THR A 168 -82.87 17.04 -22.02
N ASP A 169 -83.31 18.11 -21.36
CA ASP A 169 -82.48 19.27 -21.06
C ASP A 169 -81.44 18.95 -19.97
N ILE A 170 -80.20 19.41 -20.17
CA ILE A 170 -79.09 19.11 -19.26
C ILE A 170 -78.85 20.34 -18.40
N PRO A 171 -79.24 20.31 -17.12
CA PRO A 171 -79.10 21.48 -16.25
C PRO A 171 -77.62 21.74 -15.96
N TYR A 172 -77.31 22.98 -15.54
CA TYR A 172 -75.98 23.38 -15.04
C TYR A 172 -74.84 23.50 -16.07
N THR A 173 -75.13 23.48 -17.37
CA THR A 173 -74.13 23.70 -18.45
C THR A 173 -73.44 25.06 -18.38
N SER A 174 -74.10 26.07 -17.81
CA SER A 174 -73.56 27.43 -17.61
C SER A 174 -72.58 27.57 -16.44
N LEU A 175 -72.41 26.53 -15.60
CA LEU A 175 -71.44 26.57 -14.50
C LEU A 175 -70.00 26.53 -15.02
N ARG A 176 -69.12 27.40 -14.48
CA ARG A 176 -67.69 27.48 -14.87
C ARG A 176 -66.77 26.55 -14.07
N ASN A 177 -67.29 25.50 -13.44
CA ASN A 177 -66.54 24.55 -12.63
C ASN A 177 -66.59 23.11 -13.23
N GLU A 178 -66.02 22.14 -12.52
CA GLU A 178 -65.92 20.73 -12.92
C GLU A 178 -67.29 20.07 -13.10
N LEU A 179 -68.28 20.43 -12.28
CA LEU A 179 -69.66 19.95 -12.45
C LEU A 179 -70.31 20.52 -13.72
N GLY A 180 -70.05 21.78 -14.04
CA GLY A 180 -70.43 22.37 -15.33
C GLY A 180 -69.67 21.75 -16.50
N ALA A 181 -68.42 21.33 -16.30
CA ALA A 181 -67.65 20.59 -17.29
C ALA A 181 -68.28 19.22 -17.55
N MET A 182 -68.68 18.48 -16.51
CA MET A 182 -69.44 17.24 -16.64
C MET A 182 -70.79 17.46 -17.35
N ALA A 183 -71.53 18.51 -17.01
CA ALA A 183 -72.79 18.85 -17.68
C ALA A 183 -72.58 19.14 -19.18
N ARG A 184 -71.53 19.88 -19.55
CA ARG A 184 -71.16 20.11 -20.96
C ARG A 184 -70.66 18.84 -21.64
N SER A 185 -69.90 17.98 -20.96
CA SER A 185 -69.52 16.67 -21.51
C SER A 185 -70.73 15.79 -21.75
N LEU A 186 -71.74 15.87 -20.87
CA LEU A 186 -73.01 15.17 -21.03
C LEU A 186 -73.84 15.76 -22.17
N GLU A 187 -73.77 17.09 -22.40
CA GLU A 187 -74.36 17.77 -23.55
C GLU A 187 -73.69 17.37 -24.86
N VAL A 188 -72.36 17.34 -24.90
CA VAL A 188 -71.60 16.78 -26.02
C VAL A 188 -71.93 15.31 -26.22
N PHE A 189 -72.13 14.53 -25.16
CA PHE A 189 -72.51 13.12 -25.25
C PHE A 189 -73.93 12.95 -25.79
N ARG A 190 -74.92 13.75 -25.35
CA ARG A 190 -76.27 13.80 -25.92
C ARG A 190 -76.22 14.17 -27.39
N ASP A 191 -75.47 15.21 -27.74
CA ASP A 191 -75.33 15.67 -29.11
C ASP A 191 -74.61 14.63 -29.97
N SER A 192 -73.63 13.92 -29.40
CA SER A 192 -72.95 12.78 -30.05
C SER A 192 -73.88 11.58 -30.19
N ALA A 193 -74.71 11.27 -29.19
CA ALA A 193 -75.69 10.18 -29.24
C ALA A 193 -76.79 10.48 -30.26
N ARG A 194 -77.22 11.73 -30.33
CA ARG A 194 -78.18 12.22 -31.33
C ARG A 194 -77.56 12.22 -32.71
N LYS A 195 -76.29 12.59 -32.84
CA LYS A 195 -75.52 12.45 -34.07
C LYS A 195 -75.31 10.99 -34.46
N VAL A 196 -75.17 10.07 -33.51
CA VAL A 196 -75.09 8.61 -33.73
C VAL A 196 -76.44 8.02 -34.15
N GLU A 197 -77.56 8.64 -33.75
CA GLU A 197 -78.92 8.28 -34.20
C GLU A 197 -79.27 8.90 -35.56
N GLU A 198 -78.75 10.10 -35.86
CA GLU A 198 -78.81 10.76 -37.17
C GLU A 198 -77.73 10.24 -38.15
N MET A 199 -76.73 9.49 -37.66
CA MET A 199 -75.68 8.83 -38.44
C MET A 199 -76.26 7.63 -39.17
N THR A 200 -76.11 7.64 -40.50
CA THR A 200 -76.51 6.53 -41.36
C THR A 200 -75.56 5.34 -41.18
N GLU A 201 -76.07 4.11 -41.41
CA GLU A 201 -75.33 2.83 -41.27
C GLU A 201 -73.92 2.86 -41.93
N THR A 202 -73.75 3.68 -42.97
CA THR A 202 -72.49 3.98 -43.66
C THR A 202 -71.37 4.58 -42.80
N GLU A 203 -71.66 5.41 -41.79
CA GLU A 203 -70.61 6.02 -40.94
C GLU A 203 -70.17 5.09 -39.79
N ARG A 204 -71.03 4.16 -39.37
CA ARG A 204 -70.70 3.11 -38.38
C ARG A 204 -69.71 2.09 -38.92
N VAL A 205 -69.82 1.75 -40.21
CA VAL A 205 -68.88 0.85 -40.90
C VAL A 205 -67.49 1.48 -41.04
N ALA A 206 -67.40 2.77 -41.39
CA ALA A 206 -66.12 3.47 -41.58
C ALA A 206 -65.27 3.57 -40.29
N LEU A 207 -65.89 3.68 -39.12
CA LEU A 207 -65.18 3.71 -37.83
C LEU A 207 -64.68 2.32 -37.41
N ALA A 208 -65.43 1.26 -37.76
CA ALA A 208 -65.04 -0.13 -37.52
C ALA A 208 -63.88 -0.57 -38.45
N GLU A 209 -63.89 -0.14 -39.71
CA GLU A 209 -62.79 -0.36 -40.66
C GLU A 209 -61.47 0.25 -40.16
N ARG A 210 -61.47 1.52 -39.73
CA ARG A 210 -60.26 2.17 -39.18
C ARG A 210 -59.70 1.47 -37.94
N ARG A 211 -60.56 0.88 -37.10
CA ARG A 211 -60.11 0.09 -35.94
C ARG A 211 -59.47 -1.23 -36.37
N GLY A 212 -60.02 -1.90 -37.37
CA GLY A 212 -59.46 -3.13 -37.94
C GLY A 212 -58.10 -2.91 -38.60
N GLU A 213 -57.96 -1.85 -39.39
CA GLU A 213 -56.69 -1.46 -40.04
C GLU A 213 -55.59 -1.19 -39.01
N ARG A 214 -55.90 -0.42 -37.96
CA ARG A 214 -54.92 -0.10 -36.91
C ARG A 214 -54.48 -1.33 -36.11
N SER A 215 -55.38 -2.29 -35.90
CA SER A 215 -55.08 -3.54 -35.20
C SER A 215 -54.17 -4.46 -36.03
N ARG A 216 -54.44 -4.58 -37.35
CA ARG A 216 -53.59 -5.34 -38.28
C ARG A 216 -52.19 -4.73 -38.40
N MET A 217 -52.10 -3.41 -38.55
CA MET A 217 -50.83 -2.69 -38.58
C MET A 217 -50.00 -2.95 -37.32
N MET A 218 -50.63 -3.02 -36.15
CA MET A 218 -49.92 -3.24 -34.89
C MET A 218 -49.46 -4.70 -34.69
N GLN A 219 -50.22 -5.68 -35.22
CA GLN A 219 -49.77 -7.08 -35.26
C GLN A 219 -48.59 -7.29 -36.21
N GLU A 220 -48.61 -6.65 -37.39
CA GLU A 220 -47.51 -6.72 -38.35
C GLU A 220 -46.24 -6.09 -37.78
N LEU A 221 -46.38 -4.95 -37.08
CA LEU A 221 -45.27 -4.33 -36.35
C LEU A 221 -44.70 -5.26 -35.28
N GLN A 222 -45.54 -5.82 -34.42
CA GLN A 222 -45.08 -6.73 -33.37
C GLN A 222 -44.35 -7.95 -33.93
N ARG A 223 -44.86 -8.53 -35.03
CA ARG A 223 -44.23 -9.67 -35.69
C ARG A 223 -42.88 -9.29 -36.28
N SER A 224 -42.81 -8.26 -37.12
CA SER A 224 -41.56 -7.89 -37.78
C SER A 224 -40.47 -7.43 -36.82
N PHE A 225 -40.82 -6.71 -35.76
CA PHE A 225 -39.84 -6.34 -34.73
C PHE A 225 -39.46 -7.53 -33.85
N GLY A 226 -40.44 -8.39 -33.52
CA GLY A 226 -40.22 -9.63 -32.76
C GLY A 226 -39.21 -10.54 -33.43
N ASP A 227 -39.39 -10.82 -34.73
CA ASP A 227 -38.50 -11.70 -35.50
C ASP A 227 -37.01 -11.24 -35.44
N VAL A 228 -36.77 -9.92 -35.49
CA VAL A 228 -35.40 -9.36 -35.40
C VAL A 228 -34.85 -9.41 -33.98
N VAL A 229 -35.69 -9.15 -32.97
CA VAL A 229 -35.26 -9.21 -31.57
C VAL A 229 -34.96 -10.66 -31.15
N ASP A 230 -35.80 -11.61 -31.55
CA ASP A 230 -35.62 -13.02 -31.25
C ASP A 230 -34.33 -13.56 -31.90
N ALA A 231 -34.07 -13.22 -33.17
CA ALA A 231 -32.82 -13.55 -33.84
C ALA A 231 -31.60 -12.95 -33.12
N ALA A 232 -31.68 -11.67 -32.70
CA ALA A 232 -30.61 -11.02 -31.96
C ALA A 232 -30.36 -11.65 -30.58
N LEU A 233 -31.41 -12.15 -29.90
CA LEU A 233 -31.29 -12.90 -28.64
C LEU A 233 -30.60 -14.26 -28.84
N GLU A 234 -30.77 -14.87 -30.01
CA GLU A 234 -30.04 -16.09 -30.42
C GLU A 234 -28.62 -15.80 -30.92
N GLY A 235 -28.23 -14.53 -31.00
CA GLY A 235 -26.91 -14.08 -31.45
C GLY A 235 -26.79 -13.89 -32.97
N ASP A 236 -27.88 -14.02 -33.72
CA ASP A 236 -27.93 -13.71 -35.15
C ASP A 236 -28.36 -12.25 -35.36
N PHE A 237 -27.37 -11.39 -35.61
CA PHE A 237 -27.57 -9.98 -35.92
C PHE A 237 -27.70 -9.71 -37.42
N SER A 238 -27.90 -10.71 -38.28
CA SER A 238 -28.07 -10.49 -39.73
C SER A 238 -29.50 -10.10 -40.13
N HIS A 239 -30.49 -10.40 -39.27
CA HIS A 239 -31.91 -10.16 -39.54
C HIS A 239 -32.29 -8.66 -39.54
N ARG A 240 -33.21 -8.28 -40.43
CA ARG A 240 -33.64 -6.88 -40.61
C ARG A 240 -35.16 -6.79 -40.76
N ILE A 241 -35.72 -5.68 -40.29
CA ILE A 241 -37.12 -5.31 -40.51
C ILE A 241 -37.26 -4.88 -41.96
N THR A 242 -37.93 -5.70 -42.78
CA THR A 242 -38.20 -5.42 -44.19
C THR A 242 -39.63 -4.94 -44.45
N ALA A 243 -40.52 -5.03 -43.46
CA ALA A 243 -41.89 -4.56 -43.57
C ALA A 243 -41.95 -3.03 -43.73
N THR A 244 -42.87 -2.55 -44.56
CA THR A 244 -43.12 -1.12 -44.77
C THR A 244 -44.48 -0.76 -44.18
N PHE A 245 -44.49 0.21 -43.28
CA PHE A 245 -45.70 0.64 -42.58
C PHE A 245 -46.29 1.89 -43.26
N ALA A 246 -47.60 2.07 -43.13
CA ALA A 246 -48.28 3.28 -43.62
C ALA A 246 -47.91 4.53 -42.82
N ASP A 247 -47.43 4.35 -41.60
CA ASP A 247 -46.96 5.42 -40.72
C ASP A 247 -45.45 5.64 -40.88
N GLU A 248 -45.08 6.85 -41.26
CA GLU A 248 -43.69 7.28 -41.49
C GLU A 248 -42.82 7.17 -40.21
N GLU A 249 -43.41 7.38 -39.04
CA GLU A 249 -42.72 7.31 -37.76
C GLU A 249 -42.30 5.87 -37.43
N LEU A 250 -43.15 4.89 -37.81
CA LEU A 250 -42.84 3.46 -37.68
C LEU A 250 -41.72 3.03 -38.64
N ASN A 251 -41.70 3.55 -39.88
CA ASN A 251 -40.62 3.29 -40.83
C ASN A 251 -39.27 3.84 -40.33
N ARG A 252 -39.25 5.03 -39.72
CA ARG A 252 -38.04 5.59 -39.09
C ARG A 252 -37.56 4.75 -37.90
N LEU A 253 -38.49 4.22 -37.10
CA LEU A 253 -38.15 3.33 -36.01
C LEU A 253 -37.55 2.02 -36.54
N ALA A 254 -38.15 1.41 -37.58
CA ALA A 254 -37.63 0.22 -38.24
C ALA A 254 -36.22 0.46 -38.80
N ALA A 255 -35.98 1.60 -39.46
CA ALA A 255 -34.66 1.98 -39.95
C ALA A 255 -33.64 2.14 -38.81
N SER A 256 -34.06 2.70 -37.68
CA SER A 256 -33.20 2.88 -36.50
C SER A 256 -32.83 1.55 -35.85
N VAL A 257 -33.77 0.60 -35.74
CA VAL A 257 -33.49 -0.76 -35.26
C VAL A 257 -32.55 -1.49 -36.23
N ASN A 258 -32.80 -1.43 -37.54
CA ASN A 258 -31.92 -2.01 -38.55
C ASN A 258 -30.50 -1.43 -38.49
N ALA A 259 -30.37 -0.12 -38.29
CA ALA A 259 -29.07 0.52 -38.14
C ALA A 259 -28.34 0.11 -36.84
N LEU A 260 -29.08 -0.07 -35.74
CA LEU A 260 -28.51 -0.57 -34.49
C LEU A 260 -28.00 -2.00 -34.63
N VAL A 261 -28.86 -2.91 -35.10
CA VAL A 261 -28.52 -4.33 -35.29
C VAL A 261 -27.37 -4.48 -36.30
N GLY A 262 -27.40 -3.71 -37.40
CA GLY A 262 -26.31 -3.71 -38.38
C GLY A 262 -24.96 -3.29 -37.81
N ARG A 263 -24.91 -2.26 -36.95
CA ARG A 263 -23.64 -1.88 -36.30
C ARG A 263 -23.11 -2.96 -35.36
N VAL A 264 -23.99 -3.69 -34.69
CA VAL A 264 -23.61 -4.81 -33.80
C VAL A 264 -23.12 -6.01 -34.61
N ASP A 265 -23.76 -6.31 -35.73
CA ASP A 265 -23.36 -7.34 -36.68
C ASP A 265 -21.95 -7.08 -37.25
N ASP A 266 -21.72 -5.86 -37.76
CA ASP A 266 -20.45 -5.44 -38.35
C ASP A 266 -19.28 -5.58 -37.37
N ILE A 267 -19.46 -5.13 -36.11
CA ILE A 267 -18.38 -5.14 -35.11
C ILE A 267 -18.11 -6.56 -34.59
N ILE A 268 -19.14 -7.39 -34.39
CA ILE A 268 -18.96 -8.79 -33.98
C ILE A 268 -18.25 -9.56 -35.09
N GLY A 269 -18.67 -9.40 -36.34
CA GLY A 269 -18.00 -10.00 -37.50
C GLY A 269 -16.54 -9.57 -37.63
N SER A 270 -16.28 -8.28 -37.50
CA SER A 270 -14.91 -7.73 -37.54
C SER A 270 -14.05 -8.22 -36.36
N THR A 271 -14.63 -8.35 -35.16
CA THR A 271 -13.93 -8.91 -33.99
C THR A 271 -13.58 -10.38 -34.24
N GLY A 272 -14.53 -11.16 -34.75
CA GLY A 272 -14.31 -12.56 -35.12
C GLY A 272 -13.19 -12.73 -36.15
N ALA A 273 -13.20 -11.91 -37.20
CA ALA A 273 -12.15 -11.91 -38.22
C ALA A 273 -10.77 -11.53 -37.64
N ALA A 274 -10.71 -10.52 -36.77
CA ALA A 274 -9.48 -10.13 -36.10
C ALA A 274 -8.94 -11.24 -35.18
N LEU A 275 -9.80 -11.88 -34.40
CA LEU A 275 -9.41 -13.00 -33.54
C LEU A 275 -8.96 -14.22 -34.35
N ALA A 276 -9.59 -14.50 -35.50
CA ALA A 276 -9.16 -15.56 -36.41
C ALA A 276 -7.77 -15.26 -37.00
N ALA A 277 -7.53 -14.02 -37.44
CA ALA A 277 -6.21 -13.59 -37.90
C ALA A 277 -5.14 -13.74 -36.80
N LEU A 278 -5.46 -13.34 -35.56
CA LEU A 278 -4.58 -13.54 -34.41
C LEU A 278 -4.27 -15.02 -34.15
N ALA A 279 -5.25 -15.91 -34.28
CA ALA A 279 -5.06 -17.36 -34.14
C ALA A 279 -4.14 -17.93 -35.24
N ASP A 280 -4.24 -17.41 -36.46
CA ASP A 280 -3.33 -17.71 -37.57
C ASP A 280 -1.99 -16.98 -37.47
N THR A 281 -1.75 -16.27 -36.35
CA THR A 281 -0.53 -15.49 -36.09
C THR A 281 -0.34 -14.31 -37.05
N ASP A 282 -1.40 -13.91 -37.77
CA ASP A 282 -1.45 -12.66 -38.49
C ASP A 282 -1.80 -11.51 -37.54
N LEU A 283 -0.74 -10.88 -37.04
CA LEU A 283 -0.82 -9.73 -36.15
C LEU A 283 -0.93 -8.40 -36.92
N THR A 284 -1.16 -8.42 -38.23
CA THR A 284 -1.26 -7.21 -39.08
C THR A 284 -2.69 -6.75 -39.28
N HIS A 285 -3.67 -7.64 -39.11
CA HIS A 285 -5.08 -7.29 -39.21
C HIS A 285 -5.49 -6.34 -38.08
N ARG A 286 -6.24 -5.27 -38.42
CA ARG A 286 -6.70 -4.25 -37.46
C ARG A 286 -8.20 -4.05 -37.60
N MET A 287 -8.87 -3.99 -36.47
CA MET A 287 -10.28 -3.62 -36.40
C MET A 287 -10.48 -2.13 -36.64
N ASP A 288 -11.62 -1.77 -37.24
CA ASP A 288 -12.06 -0.38 -37.32
C ASP A 288 -12.39 0.18 -35.93
N THR A 289 -11.92 1.40 -35.66
CA THR A 289 -12.13 2.13 -34.41
C THR A 289 -12.99 3.38 -34.60
N SER A 290 -13.65 3.52 -35.76
CA SER A 290 -14.54 4.64 -36.07
C SER A 290 -15.78 4.71 -35.15
N PHE A 291 -16.13 3.61 -34.50
CA PHE A 291 -17.24 3.53 -33.56
C PHE A 291 -16.97 4.29 -32.26
N GLY A 292 -18.02 4.93 -31.72
CA GLY A 292 -18.00 5.55 -30.40
C GLY A 292 -18.32 4.56 -29.27
N GLY A 293 -18.13 5.00 -28.03
CA GLY A 293 -18.55 4.25 -26.83
C GLY A 293 -17.89 2.87 -26.69
N ALA A 294 -18.69 1.89 -26.24
CA ALA A 294 -18.21 0.54 -25.94
C ALA A 294 -17.72 -0.23 -27.18
N LEU A 295 -18.36 -0.05 -28.34
CA LEU A 295 -17.96 -0.73 -29.58
C LEU A 295 -16.59 -0.26 -30.06
N GLY A 296 -16.33 1.05 -29.99
CA GLY A 296 -15.00 1.60 -30.28
C GLY A 296 -13.92 1.13 -29.29
N GLN A 297 -14.30 0.96 -28.02
CA GLN A 297 -13.38 0.43 -27.01
C GLN A 297 -12.99 -1.01 -27.32
N LEU A 298 -13.95 -1.87 -27.68
CA LEU A 298 -13.68 -3.25 -28.08
C LEU A 298 -12.69 -3.34 -29.25
N GLY A 299 -12.86 -2.49 -30.29
CA GLY A 299 -11.92 -2.42 -31.40
C GLY A 299 -10.51 -1.99 -30.98
N ARG A 300 -10.41 -0.97 -30.10
CA ARG A 300 -9.12 -0.51 -29.56
C ARG A 300 -8.44 -1.59 -28.72
N ASP A 301 -9.17 -2.25 -27.83
CA ASP A 301 -8.64 -3.29 -26.95
C ASP A 301 -8.15 -4.49 -27.77
N THR A 302 -8.90 -4.91 -28.79
CA THR A 302 -8.49 -5.99 -29.70
C THR A 302 -7.21 -5.63 -30.47
N ASN A 303 -7.13 -4.40 -30.99
CA ASN A 303 -5.92 -3.91 -31.66
C ASN A 303 -4.73 -3.84 -30.70
N GLN A 304 -4.94 -3.45 -29.43
CA GLN A 304 -3.88 -3.41 -28.43
C GLN A 304 -3.35 -4.81 -28.08
N VAL A 305 -4.21 -5.83 -28.04
CA VAL A 305 -3.79 -7.23 -27.87
C VAL A 305 -2.90 -7.66 -29.05
N ALA A 306 -3.31 -7.34 -30.29
CA ALA A 306 -2.52 -7.62 -31.49
C ALA A 306 -1.13 -6.95 -31.44
N GLU A 307 -1.08 -5.70 -31.00
CA GLU A 307 0.16 -4.93 -30.87
C GLU A 307 1.10 -5.53 -29.82
N ARG A 308 0.60 -5.83 -28.61
CA ARG A 308 1.41 -6.46 -27.55
C ARG A 308 1.93 -7.84 -27.94
N LEU A 309 1.12 -8.66 -28.61
CA LEU A 309 1.60 -9.94 -29.15
C LEU A 309 2.67 -9.70 -30.22
N GLY A 310 2.53 -8.67 -31.04
CA GLY A 310 3.52 -8.28 -32.04
C GLY A 310 4.87 -7.91 -31.42
N GLU A 311 4.85 -7.11 -30.36
CA GLU A 311 6.05 -6.76 -29.58
C GLU A 311 6.75 -8.01 -29.02
N VAL A 312 5.98 -8.95 -28.46
CA VAL A 312 6.52 -10.22 -27.93
C VAL A 312 7.17 -11.06 -29.03
N VAL A 313 6.54 -11.16 -30.21
CA VAL A 313 7.10 -11.90 -31.35
C VAL A 313 8.37 -11.25 -31.87
N VAL A 314 8.42 -9.91 -31.95
CA VAL A 314 9.62 -9.16 -32.34
C VAL A 314 10.75 -9.40 -31.33
N ALA A 315 10.47 -9.31 -30.04
CA ALA A 315 11.45 -9.57 -28.98
C ALA A 315 11.99 -11.01 -29.06
N LEU A 316 11.12 -12.01 -29.23
CA LEU A 316 11.52 -13.41 -29.41
C LEU A 316 12.42 -13.60 -30.63
N LYS A 317 12.10 -12.98 -31.77
CA LYS A 317 12.92 -13.04 -32.99
C LYS A 317 14.30 -12.43 -32.76
N GLN A 318 14.37 -11.31 -32.05
CA GLN A 318 15.63 -10.66 -31.71
C GLN A 318 16.47 -11.54 -30.79
N SER A 319 15.88 -12.07 -29.71
CA SER A 319 16.55 -13.01 -28.80
C SER A 319 17.05 -14.26 -29.52
N SER A 320 16.26 -14.83 -30.43
CA SER A 320 16.68 -15.99 -31.24
C SER A 320 17.86 -15.66 -32.15
N THR A 321 17.91 -14.44 -32.70
CA THR A 321 19.04 -14.00 -33.54
C THR A 321 20.30 -13.81 -32.70
N SER A 322 20.20 -13.17 -31.55
CA SER A 322 21.31 -13.03 -30.61
C SER A 322 21.83 -14.37 -30.11
N LEU A 323 20.93 -15.31 -29.79
CA LEU A 323 21.31 -16.68 -29.42
C LEU A 323 22.07 -17.38 -30.54
N LYS A 324 21.60 -17.25 -31.79
CA LYS A 324 22.30 -17.82 -32.95
C LYS A 324 23.73 -17.28 -33.06
N VAL A 325 23.92 -15.96 -32.93
CA VAL A 325 25.26 -15.35 -32.96
C VAL A 325 26.13 -15.89 -31.83
N ALA A 326 25.65 -15.88 -30.58
CA ALA A 326 26.39 -16.40 -29.43
C ALA A 326 26.78 -17.88 -29.60
N THR A 327 25.88 -18.71 -30.13
CA THR A 327 26.20 -20.13 -30.39
C THR A 327 27.25 -20.32 -31.48
N GLN A 328 27.30 -19.43 -32.49
CA GLN A 328 28.35 -19.47 -33.50
C GLN A 328 29.72 -19.07 -32.93
N GLU A 329 29.77 -18.07 -32.05
CA GLU A 329 30.99 -17.68 -31.35
C GLU A 329 31.51 -18.79 -30.43
N ILE A 330 30.61 -19.45 -29.67
CA ILE A 330 30.97 -20.60 -28.83
C ILE A 330 31.53 -21.74 -29.69
N LEU A 331 30.89 -22.05 -30.82
CA LEU A 331 31.37 -23.10 -31.72
C LEU A 331 32.77 -22.79 -32.27
N SER A 332 33.02 -21.54 -32.66
CA SER A 332 34.34 -21.10 -33.09
C SER A 332 35.38 -21.24 -31.97
N GLY A 333 35.06 -20.75 -30.77
CA GLY A 333 35.94 -20.86 -29.61
C GLY A 333 36.22 -22.31 -29.19
N ALA A 334 35.23 -23.20 -29.33
CA ALA A 334 35.39 -24.63 -29.06
C ALA A 334 36.34 -25.29 -30.08
N ASN A 335 36.25 -24.93 -31.36
CA ASN A 335 37.16 -25.42 -32.40
C ASN A 335 38.60 -24.94 -32.16
N ASP A 336 38.79 -23.65 -31.86
CA ASP A 336 40.11 -23.09 -31.53
C ASP A 336 40.72 -23.75 -30.29
N LEU A 337 39.91 -23.98 -29.25
CA LEU A 337 40.35 -24.67 -28.05
C LEU A 337 40.76 -26.11 -28.37
N SER A 338 39.95 -26.83 -29.15
CA SER A 338 40.27 -28.20 -29.57
C SER A 338 41.59 -28.25 -30.33
N GLU A 339 41.83 -27.32 -31.26
CA GLU A 339 43.09 -27.27 -32.01
C GLU A 339 44.28 -27.00 -31.08
N ARG A 340 44.15 -26.05 -30.14
CA ARG A 340 45.18 -25.76 -29.13
C ARG A 340 45.45 -26.95 -28.22
N THR A 341 44.41 -27.67 -27.77
CA THR A 341 44.56 -28.87 -26.95
C THR A 341 45.32 -29.96 -27.71
N THR A 342 45.05 -30.15 -29.01
CA THR A 342 45.81 -31.09 -29.85
C THR A 342 47.28 -30.69 -29.97
N ARG A 343 47.57 -29.41 -30.23
CA ARG A 343 48.97 -28.93 -30.28
C ARG A 343 49.68 -29.08 -28.94
N GLN A 344 48.99 -28.78 -27.83
CA GLN A 344 49.53 -28.93 -26.49
C GLN A 344 49.83 -30.40 -26.15
N ALA A 345 48.96 -31.32 -26.57
CA ALA A 345 49.22 -32.75 -26.42
C ALA A 345 50.51 -33.17 -27.15
N ALA A 346 50.70 -32.71 -28.39
CA ALA A 346 51.93 -32.97 -29.15
C ALA A 346 53.19 -32.40 -28.45
N THR A 347 53.11 -31.18 -27.91
CA THR A 347 54.23 -30.59 -27.14
C THR A 347 54.54 -31.39 -25.87
N ILE A 348 53.51 -31.94 -25.20
CA ILE A 348 53.70 -32.81 -24.03
C ILE A 348 54.38 -34.12 -24.43
N GLU A 349 54.01 -34.71 -25.58
CA GLU A 349 54.69 -35.90 -26.11
C GLU A 349 56.17 -35.62 -26.40
N GLU A 350 56.50 -34.51 -27.07
CA GLU A 350 57.89 -34.10 -27.31
C GLU A 350 58.67 -33.87 -26.02
N THR A 351 58.06 -33.21 -25.03
CA THR A 351 58.68 -32.96 -23.73
C THR A 351 58.94 -34.27 -23.00
N SER A 352 58.01 -35.23 -23.05
CA SER A 352 58.18 -36.55 -22.44
C SER A 352 59.32 -37.34 -23.09
N ALA A 353 59.42 -37.29 -24.42
CA ALA A 353 60.52 -37.90 -25.16
C ALA A 353 61.87 -37.26 -24.77
N ALA A 354 61.94 -35.93 -24.69
CA ALA A 354 63.13 -35.21 -24.26
C ALA A 354 63.53 -35.57 -22.81
N MET A 355 62.56 -35.68 -21.90
CA MET A 355 62.79 -36.12 -20.53
C MET A 355 63.33 -37.54 -20.45
N THR A 356 62.85 -38.44 -21.31
CA THR A 356 63.36 -39.82 -21.41
C THR A 356 64.82 -39.84 -21.89
N GLN A 357 65.16 -39.01 -22.89
CA GLN A 357 66.55 -38.88 -23.36
C GLN A 357 67.47 -38.29 -22.28
N LEU A 358 66.99 -37.28 -21.55
CA LEU A 358 67.72 -36.68 -20.43
C LEU A 358 67.96 -37.69 -19.31
N ALA A 359 66.94 -38.46 -18.92
CA ALA A 359 67.09 -39.54 -17.95
C ALA A 359 68.14 -40.57 -18.39
N GLY A 360 68.15 -40.94 -19.67
CA GLY A 360 69.19 -41.79 -20.26
C GLY A 360 70.59 -41.20 -20.14
N THR A 361 70.73 -39.89 -20.40
CA THR A 361 72.01 -39.17 -20.32
C THR A 361 72.51 -39.08 -18.87
N VAL A 362 71.61 -38.80 -17.93
CA VAL A 362 71.93 -38.77 -16.50
C VAL A 362 72.39 -40.14 -16.01
N ARG A 363 71.75 -41.23 -16.44
CA ARG A 363 72.19 -42.61 -16.13
C ARG A 363 73.60 -42.86 -16.65
N VAL A 364 73.88 -42.52 -17.91
CA VAL A 364 75.22 -42.69 -18.51
C VAL A 364 76.26 -41.84 -17.79
N ASN A 365 75.94 -40.61 -17.40
CA ASN A 365 76.85 -39.76 -16.64
C ASN A 365 77.14 -40.33 -15.24
N ALA A 366 76.15 -40.93 -14.58
CA ALA A 366 76.33 -41.61 -13.30
C ALA A 366 77.27 -42.84 -13.45
N GLU A 367 77.07 -43.65 -14.48
CA GLU A 367 77.97 -44.78 -14.81
C GLU A 367 79.41 -44.30 -15.04
N LYS A 368 79.59 -43.26 -15.88
CA LYS A 368 80.92 -42.69 -16.13
C LYS A 368 81.58 -42.10 -14.88
N ALA A 369 80.81 -41.48 -13.99
CA ALA A 369 81.33 -40.95 -12.74
C ALA A 369 81.82 -42.08 -11.81
N GLU A 370 81.11 -43.20 -11.78
CA GLU A 370 81.52 -44.40 -11.04
C GLU A 370 82.78 -45.04 -11.64
N ASP A 371 82.85 -45.17 -12.98
CA ASP A 371 84.05 -45.65 -13.67
C ASP A 371 85.26 -44.76 -13.37
N ALA A 372 85.09 -43.43 -13.44
CA ALA A 372 86.13 -42.47 -13.12
C ALA A 372 86.59 -42.58 -11.65
N ARG A 373 85.65 -42.83 -10.73
CA ARG A 373 85.96 -43.07 -9.30
C ARG A 373 86.81 -44.33 -9.11
N LEU A 374 86.50 -45.41 -9.82
CA LEU A 374 87.27 -46.65 -9.78
C LEU A 374 88.70 -46.45 -10.33
N VAL A 375 88.83 -45.78 -11.47
CA VAL A 375 90.15 -45.46 -12.06
C VAL A 375 90.96 -44.56 -11.13
N ALA A 376 90.35 -43.53 -10.54
CA ALA A 376 91.03 -42.66 -9.58
C ALA A 376 91.52 -43.42 -8.34
N ALA A 377 90.72 -44.37 -7.83
CA ALA A 377 91.13 -45.24 -6.72
C ALA A 377 92.33 -46.14 -7.11
N GLU A 378 92.34 -46.68 -8.32
CA GLU A 378 93.46 -47.49 -8.83
C GLU A 378 94.75 -46.67 -8.98
N VAL A 379 94.65 -45.45 -9.53
CA VAL A 379 95.78 -44.52 -9.65
C VAL A 379 96.32 -44.15 -8.28
N SER A 380 95.45 -43.86 -7.30
CA SER A 380 95.86 -43.56 -5.92
C SER A 380 96.64 -44.71 -5.31
N ARG A 381 96.15 -45.95 -5.45
CA ARG A 381 96.84 -47.15 -4.96
C ARG A 381 98.20 -47.35 -5.65
N THR A 382 98.27 -47.15 -6.96
CA THR A 382 99.53 -47.27 -7.71
C THR A 382 100.54 -46.20 -7.27
N ALA A 383 100.07 -44.98 -6.98
CA ALA A 383 100.91 -43.91 -6.44
C ALA A 383 101.41 -44.22 -5.03
N GLU A 384 100.59 -44.82 -4.15
CA GLU A 384 101.01 -45.30 -2.83
C GLU A 384 102.10 -46.39 -2.94
N GLU A 385 101.90 -47.37 -3.83
CA GLU A 385 102.90 -48.42 -4.12
C GLU A 385 104.21 -47.82 -4.65
N GLY A 386 104.13 -46.87 -5.59
CA GLY A 386 105.28 -46.15 -6.13
C GLY A 386 106.00 -45.31 -5.07
N GLY A 387 105.25 -44.68 -4.16
CA GLY A 387 105.79 -43.95 -3.01
C GLY A 387 106.61 -44.86 -2.09
N ALA A 388 106.10 -46.06 -1.78
CA ALA A 388 106.83 -47.05 -0.99
C ALA A 388 108.13 -47.50 -1.67
N VAL A 389 108.14 -47.67 -3.00
CA VAL A 389 109.36 -47.99 -3.76
C VAL A 389 110.38 -46.84 -3.70
N MET A 390 109.93 -45.59 -3.82
CA MET A 390 110.82 -44.42 -3.71
C MET A 390 111.41 -44.28 -2.30
N GLU A 391 110.64 -44.57 -1.25
CA GLU A 391 111.14 -44.61 0.12
C GLU A 391 112.25 -45.66 0.28
N GLN A 392 112.04 -46.87 -0.27
CA GLN A 392 113.08 -47.90 -0.29
C GLN A 392 114.33 -47.47 -1.07
N ALA A 393 114.16 -46.79 -2.20
CA ALA A 393 115.28 -46.25 -2.99
C ALA A 393 116.05 -45.17 -2.21
N ASN A 394 115.36 -44.29 -1.49
CA ASN A 394 116.00 -43.27 -0.65
C ASN A 394 116.81 -43.91 0.49
N LEU A 395 116.25 -44.89 1.20
CA LEU A 395 116.98 -45.67 2.21
C LEU A 395 118.21 -46.37 1.62
N ALA A 396 118.13 -46.87 0.38
CA ALA A 396 119.28 -47.44 -0.30
C ALA A 396 120.37 -46.39 -0.58
N MET A 397 119.99 -45.19 -1.05
CA MET A 397 120.90 -44.08 -1.29
C MET A 397 121.56 -43.56 -0.01
N GLU A 398 120.84 -43.52 1.11
CA GLU A 398 121.40 -43.20 2.43
C GLU A 398 122.47 -44.21 2.84
N ARG A 399 122.21 -45.52 2.67
CA ARG A 399 123.21 -46.57 2.93
C ARG A 399 124.44 -46.42 2.01
N ILE A 400 124.24 -46.12 0.73
CA ILE A 400 125.34 -45.88 -0.22
C ILE A 400 126.16 -44.68 0.24
N THR A 401 125.51 -43.57 0.59
CA THR A 401 126.18 -42.35 1.05
C THR A 401 126.99 -42.61 2.32
N ALA A 402 126.41 -43.32 3.30
CA ALA A 402 127.11 -43.73 4.52
C ALA A 402 128.32 -44.64 4.21
N SER A 403 128.19 -45.57 3.27
CA SER A 403 129.28 -46.43 2.81
C SER A 403 130.39 -45.64 2.10
N SER A 404 130.03 -44.70 1.22
CA SER A 404 130.97 -43.81 0.54
C SER A 404 131.71 -42.90 1.52
N GLY A 405 131.05 -42.42 2.57
CA GLY A 405 131.71 -41.69 3.67
C GLY A 405 132.76 -42.54 4.39
N LYS A 406 132.44 -43.82 4.68
CA LYS A 406 133.43 -44.77 5.21
C LYS A 406 134.60 -44.99 4.26
N ILE A 407 134.34 -45.14 2.95
CA ILE A 407 135.39 -45.26 1.93
C ILE A 407 136.25 -44.00 1.89
N SER A 408 135.65 -42.81 1.93
CA SER A 408 136.39 -41.54 1.96
C SER A 408 137.29 -41.42 3.19
N ASN A 409 136.83 -41.88 4.36
CA ASN A 409 137.66 -41.94 5.57
C ASN A 409 138.84 -42.92 5.40
N ILE A 410 138.62 -44.06 4.73
CA ILE A 410 139.68 -45.01 4.42
C ILE A 410 140.66 -44.42 3.40
N ILE A 411 140.18 -43.74 2.35
CA ILE A 411 141.05 -43.06 1.37
C ILE A 411 141.87 -41.97 2.05
N GLY A 412 141.27 -41.16 2.93
CA GLY A 412 142.00 -40.17 3.72
C GLY A 412 143.09 -40.83 4.57
N LEU A 413 142.77 -41.95 5.22
CA LEU A 413 143.75 -42.73 5.98
C LEU A 413 144.84 -43.35 5.09
N ILE A 414 144.51 -43.75 3.85
CA ILE A 414 145.50 -44.21 2.86
C ILE A 414 146.38 -43.06 2.39
N ASP A 415 145.83 -41.86 2.16
CA ASP A 415 146.57 -40.66 1.77
C ASP A 415 147.52 -40.22 2.89
N ASP A 416 147.06 -40.26 4.14
CA ASP A 416 147.90 -40.04 5.33
C ASP A 416 149.05 -41.06 5.40
N ILE A 417 148.77 -42.35 5.15
CA ILE A 417 149.80 -43.40 5.07
C ILE A 417 150.75 -43.16 3.90
N ALA A 418 150.25 -42.76 2.73
CA ALA A 418 151.05 -42.48 1.55
C ALA A 418 151.97 -41.28 1.78
N PHE A 419 151.49 -40.22 2.42
CA PHE A 419 152.29 -39.06 2.80
C PHE A 419 153.37 -39.43 3.82
N GLN A 420 153.02 -40.22 4.84
CA GLN A 420 154.00 -40.76 5.79
C GLN A 420 155.05 -41.64 5.09
N THR A 421 154.63 -42.46 4.13
CA THR A 421 155.50 -43.35 3.35
C THR A 421 156.45 -42.55 2.45
N ASN A 422 155.94 -41.52 1.76
CA ASN A 422 156.74 -40.58 0.97
C ASN A 422 157.78 -39.84 1.83
N LEU A 423 157.41 -39.40 3.04
CA LEU A 423 158.36 -38.80 3.99
C LEU A 423 159.41 -39.80 4.49
N LEU A 424 159.02 -41.03 4.80
CA LEU A 424 159.94 -42.12 5.17
C LEU A 424 160.91 -42.46 4.04
N ALA A 425 160.40 -42.55 2.81
CA ALA A 425 161.17 -42.83 1.60
C ALA A 425 162.14 -41.68 1.30
N LEU A 426 161.71 -40.42 1.45
CA LEU A 426 162.58 -39.26 1.30
C LEU A 426 163.71 -39.26 2.34
N ASN A 427 163.39 -39.50 3.61
CA ASN A 427 164.40 -39.62 4.67
C ASN A 427 165.39 -40.76 4.37
N ALA A 428 164.91 -41.91 3.91
CA ALA A 428 165.76 -43.02 3.50
C ALA A 428 166.64 -42.69 2.28
N SER A 429 166.10 -41.98 1.28
CA SER A 429 166.85 -41.54 0.10
C SER A 429 167.97 -40.56 0.46
N VAL A 430 167.70 -39.60 1.35
CA VAL A 430 168.69 -38.63 1.85
C VAL A 430 169.80 -39.34 2.64
N GLU A 431 169.45 -40.25 3.56
CA GLU A 431 170.46 -40.96 4.35
C GLU A 431 171.29 -41.94 3.49
N ALA A 432 170.66 -42.55 2.48
CA ALA A 432 171.36 -43.37 1.48
C ALA A 432 172.32 -42.54 0.61
N ALA A 433 171.94 -41.33 0.18
CA ALA A 433 172.84 -40.43 -0.52
C ALA A 433 174.02 -39.98 0.35
N ARG A 434 173.81 -39.85 1.67
CA ARG A 434 174.84 -39.53 2.66
C ARG A 434 175.88 -40.65 2.82
N ALA A 435 175.48 -41.91 2.65
CA ALA A 435 176.36 -43.08 2.72
C ALA A 435 177.24 -43.30 1.47
N GLY A 436 177.18 -42.40 0.47
CA GLY A 436 178.07 -42.41 -0.70
C GLY A 436 177.92 -43.67 -1.57
N ASP A 437 179.03 -44.21 -2.08
CA ASP A 437 179.03 -45.34 -3.03
C ASP A 437 178.39 -46.62 -2.45
N ALA A 438 178.42 -46.83 -1.14
CA ALA A 438 177.76 -47.97 -0.49
C ALA A 438 176.22 -47.84 -0.43
N GLY A 439 175.69 -46.62 -0.49
CA GLY A 439 174.25 -46.33 -0.36
C GLY A 439 173.49 -46.27 -1.69
N LYS A 440 174.18 -46.33 -2.84
CA LYS A 440 173.56 -46.16 -4.17
C LYS A 440 172.39 -47.12 -4.43
N GLY A 441 172.49 -48.38 -4.03
CA GLY A 441 171.40 -49.36 -4.21
C GLY A 441 170.16 -49.03 -3.38
N PHE A 442 170.35 -48.60 -2.12
CA PHE A 442 169.26 -48.19 -1.24
C PHE A 442 168.63 -46.87 -1.66
N ALA A 443 169.42 -45.93 -2.19
CA ALA A 443 168.91 -44.66 -2.72
C ALA A 443 167.96 -44.88 -3.90
N VAL A 444 168.26 -45.84 -4.79
CA VAL A 444 167.37 -46.18 -5.92
C VAL A 444 166.04 -46.75 -5.44
N VAL A 445 166.07 -47.70 -4.50
CA VAL A 445 164.82 -48.27 -3.94
C VAL A 445 164.01 -47.21 -3.20
N ALA A 446 164.65 -46.33 -2.44
CA ALA A 446 163.97 -45.26 -1.73
C ALA A 446 163.33 -44.22 -2.67
N VAL A 447 163.91 -43.99 -3.86
CA VAL A 447 163.29 -43.15 -4.90
C VAL A 447 162.12 -43.85 -5.57
N GLU A 448 162.16 -45.17 -5.76
CA GLU A 448 161.05 -45.92 -6.36
C GLU A 448 159.85 -46.09 -5.41
N VAL A 449 160.10 -46.11 -4.10
CA VAL A 449 159.04 -46.16 -3.05
C VAL A 449 158.36 -44.80 -2.87
N ARG A 450 159.07 -43.71 -3.20
CA ARG A 450 158.58 -42.34 -3.13
C ARG A 450 157.66 -42.03 -4.31
#